data_AF-M6K8Z8-F1
#
_entry.id   AF-M6K8Z8-F1
#
_cell.length_a   1.000
_cell.length_b   1.000
_cell.length_c   1.000
_cell.angle_alpha   90.00
_cell.angle_beta   90.00
_cell.angle_gamma   90.00
#
_symmetry.space_group_name_H-M   'P 1'
#
loop_
_entity.id
_entity.type
_entity.pdbx_description
1 polymer ?
#
loop_
_entity_poly.entity_id
_entity_poly.type
_entity_poly.pdbx_seq_one_letter_code
_entity_poly.pdbx_strand_id
1 'polypeptide(L)' 'MKNKKLKCILLIDDNQDDNFFHERVIYKGSYAEKVVTKQSGQEALFF' A
#
# COMPACT_ATOMS: atom_id res chain seq x y z
N MET A 1 5.32 -19.02 12.68
CA MET A 1 6.24 -18.43 11.68
C MET A 1 6.15 -16.90 11.81
N LYS A 2 7.26 -16.19 11.99
CA LYS A 2 7.23 -14.72 11.89
C LYS A 2 6.96 -14.37 10.43
N ASN A 3 5.78 -13.83 10.12
CA ASN A 3 5.54 -13.28 8.78
C ASN A 3 6.56 -12.19 8.54
N LYS A 4 7.45 -12.42 7.58
CA LYS A 4 8.52 -11.49 7.25
C LYS A 4 7.87 -10.27 6.63
N LYS A 5 8.12 -9.10 7.20
CA LYS A 5 7.60 -7.82 6.73
C LYS A 5 8.06 -7.60 5.28
N LEU A 6 7.14 -7.22 4.40
CA LEU A 6 7.48 -6.82 3.04
C LEU A 6 8.20 -5.47 3.09
N LYS A 7 9.17 -5.26 2.19
CA LYS A 7 9.88 -3.98 2.13
C LYS A 7 8.96 -2.84 1.68
N CYS A 8 8.11 -3.10 0.70
CA CYS A 8 7.21 -2.11 0.13
C CYS A 8 5.95 -2.80 -0.40
N ILE A 9 4.80 -2.17 -0.22
CA ILE A 9 3.55 -2.48 -0.93
C ILE A 9 3.14 -1.23 -1.70
N LEU A 10 2.82 -1.38 -2.99
CA LEU A 10 2.22 -0.35 -3.82
C LEU A 10 0.74 -0.67 -4.02
N LEU A 11 -0.12 0.21 -3.52
CA LEU A 11 -1.57 0.18 -3.71
C LEU A 11 -1.92 1.07 -4.90
N ILE A 12 -2.70 0.52 -5.83
CA ILE A 12 -3.19 1.22 -7.02
C ILE A 12 -4.68 0.98 -7.06
N ASP A 13 -5.43 2.04 -6.79
CA ASP A 13 -6.88 2.03 -6.72
C ASP A 13 -7.36 3.44 -7.08
N ASP A 14 -8.41 3.58 -7.89
CA ASP A 14 -8.94 4.87 -8.33
C ASP A 14 -9.86 5.53 -7.28
N ASN A 15 -10.02 4.90 -6.12
CA ASN A 15 -10.66 5.46 -4.95
C ASN A 15 -9.64 5.79 -3.84
N GLN A 16 -9.62 7.06 -3.45
CA GLN A 16 -8.75 7.54 -2.39
C GLN A 16 -9.08 6.94 -1.02
N ASP A 17 -10.36 6.70 -0.73
CA ASP A 17 -10.79 6.17 0.57
C ASP A 17 -10.34 4.71 0.75
N ASP A 18 -10.41 3.91 -0.32
CA ASP A 18 -9.97 2.51 -0.31
C ASP A 18 -8.46 2.42 -0.06
N ASN A 19 -7.68 3.24 -0.76
CA ASN A 19 -6.25 3.41 -0.51
C ASN A 19 -5.95 3.75 0.97
N PHE A 20 -6.70 4.68 1.57
CA PHE A 20 -6.54 5.08 2.97
C PHE A 20 -6.84 3.93 3.95
N PHE A 21 -7.93 3.20 3.75
CA PHE A 21 -8.29 2.08 4.62
C PHE A 21 -7.28 0.93 4.51
N HIS A 22 -6.86 0.57 3.29
CA HIS A 22 -5.88 -0.48 3.07
C HIS A 22 -4.51 -0.14 3.66
N GLU A 23 -4.04 1.09 3.48
CA GLU A 23 -2.79 1.55 4.10
C GLU A 23 -2.83 1.40 5.63
N ARG A 24 -3.93 1.82 6.27
CA ARG A 24 -4.11 1.65 7.73
C ARG A 24 -4.09 0.20 8.16
N VAL A 25 -4.76 -0.70 7.44
CA VAL A 25 -4.78 -2.14 7.76
C VAL A 25 -3.37 -2.72 7.67
N ILE A 26 -2.62 -2.36 6.63
CA ILE A 26 -1.25 -2.81 6.40
C ILE A 26 -0.31 -2.39 7.52
N TYR A 27 -0.35 -1.11 7.91
CA TYR A 27 0.48 -0.61 9.00
C TYR A 27 0.11 -1.20 10.35
N LYS A 28 -1.20 -1.30 10.67
CA LYS A 28 -1.66 -1.93 11.92
C LYS A 28 -1.24 -3.39 12.04
N GLY A 29 -1.28 -4.12 10.93
CA GLY A 29 -0.85 -5.51 10.86
C GLY A 29 0.67 -5.72 10.82
N SER A 30 1.46 -4.64 10.76
CA SER A 30 2.91 -4.68 10.58
C SER A 30 3.36 -5.48 9.34
N TYR A 31 2.58 -5.45 8.26
CA TYR A 31 2.84 -6.28 7.07
C TYR A 31 3.89 -5.71 6.11
N ALA A 32 4.09 -4.37 6.08
CA ALA A 32 5.06 -3.74 5.19
C ALA A 32 5.83 -2.57 5.84
N GLU A 33 7.11 -2.41 5.50
CA GLU A 33 7.96 -1.30 5.99
C GLU A 33 7.54 0.03 5.40
N LYS A 34 7.13 0.01 4.13
CA LYS A 34 6.61 1.14 3.39
C LYS A 34 5.32 0.75 2.66
N VAL A 35 4.35 1.64 2.66
CA VAL A 35 3.17 1.58 1.77
C VAL A 35 3.19 2.83 0.89
N VAL A 36 2.85 2.65 -0.38
CA VAL A 36 2.70 3.73 -1.36
C VAL A 36 1.33 3.59 -1.98
N THR A 37 0.60 4.68 -2.11
CA THR A 37 -0.71 4.72 -2.77
C THR A 37 -0.62 5.51 -4.07
N LYS A 38 -1.32 5.07 -5.12
CA LYS A 38 -1.47 5.74 -6.40
C LYS A 38 -2.92 5.66 -6.86
N GLN A 39 -3.44 6.74 -7.44
CA GLN A 39 -4.85 6.80 -7.87
C GLN A 39 -5.07 6.22 -9.26
N SER A 40 -4.00 5.81 -9.95
CA SER A 40 -4.11 5.20 -11.27
C SER A 40 -2.86 4.40 -11.62
N GLY A 41 -3.00 3.52 -12.61
CA GLY A 41 -1.86 2.82 -13.20
C GLY A 41 -0.85 3.79 -13.82
N GLN A 42 -1.30 4.92 -14.38
CA GLN A 42 -0.40 5.93 -14.95
C GLN A 42 0.46 6.58 -13.86
N GLU A 43 -0.13 6.98 -12.74
CA GLU A 43 0.65 7.51 -11.61
C GLU A 43 1.64 6.48 -11.06
N ALA A 44 1.26 5.19 -11.06
CA ALA A 44 2.13 4.11 -10.60
C ALA A 44 3.32 3.87 -11.52
N LEU A 45 3.16 4.03 -12.83
CA LEU A 45 4.25 3.91 -13.80
C LEU A 45 5.33 5.00 -13.64
N PHE A 46 4.96 6.17 -13.12
CA PHE A 46 5.86 7.33 -12.96
C PHE A 46 6.31 7.56 -11.49
N PHE A 47 6.11 6.58 -10.60
CA PHE A 47 6.43 6.68 -9.17
C PHE A 47 7.89 6.34 -8.84
#